data_AF-X0XPE2-F1
#
_entry.id   AF-X0XPE2-F1
#
_cell.length_a   1.000
_cell.length_b   1.000
_cell.length_c   1.000
_cell.angle_alpha   90.00
_cell.angle_beta   90.00
_cell.angle_gamma   90.00
#
_symmetry.space_group_name_H-M   'P 1'
#
loop_
_entity.id
_entity.type
_entity.pdbx_description
1 polymer ?
#
loop_
_entity_poly.entity_id
_entity_poly.type
_entity_poly.pdbx_seq_one_letter_code
_entity_poly.pdbx_strand_id
1 'polypeptide(L)'
;MRPCLATWISDADASRHLEYFRVSQPTLDLAHIHTRADDYYVSLVGELFDNMRQENGDAGTWARLGNALWQFATGSTETTRSLEGIGVAIDEALLFA
;
A
#
# COMPACT_ATOMS: atom_id res chain seq x y z
N MET A 1 -7.26 -5.96 10.94
CA MET A 1 -6.02 -5.25 10.57
C MET A 1 -4.95 -5.35 11.64
N ARG A 2 -3.80 -5.93 11.27
CA ARG A 2 -2.59 -5.96 12.11
C ARG A 2 -2.06 -4.53 12.37
N PRO A 3 -1.61 -4.19 13.61
CA PRO A 3 -1.14 -2.84 13.93
C PRO A 3 0.02 -2.34 13.04
N CYS A 4 0.96 -3.23 12.69
CA CYS A 4 2.07 -2.88 11.81
C CYS A 4 1.63 -2.46 10.40
N LEU A 5 0.61 -3.13 9.85
CA LEU A 5 0.06 -2.78 8.53
C LEU A 5 -0.73 -1.47 8.60
N ALA A 6 -1.43 -1.23 9.71
CA ALA A 6 -2.13 0.03 9.94
C ALA A 6 -1.18 1.23 9.93
N THR A 7 -0.01 1.09 10.54
CA THR A 7 1.06 2.08 10.51
C THR A 7 1.59 2.27 9.10
N TRP A 8 1.89 1.19 8.38
CA TRP A 8 2.33 1.29 6.98
C TRP A 8 1.35 2.00 6.05
N ILE A 9 0.04 1.72 6.18
CA ILE A 9 -0.99 2.44 5.41
C ILE A 9 -0.96 3.93 5.75
N SER A 10 -0.86 4.27 7.04
CA SER A 10 -0.80 5.66 7.49
C SER A 10 0.46 6.40 7.01
N ASP A 11 1.60 5.72 7.01
CA ASP A 11 2.88 6.28 6.58
C ASP A 11 2.91 6.45 5.06
N ALA A 12 2.31 5.52 4.29
CA ALA A 12 2.11 5.66 2.86
C ALA A 12 1.19 6.85 2.51
N ASP A 13 0.07 7.00 3.23
CA ASP A 13 -0.82 8.17 3.11
C ASP A 13 -0.08 9.48 3.41
N ALA A 14 0.75 9.50 4.46
CA ALA A 14 1.53 10.67 4.85
C ALA A 14 2.58 11.02 3.78
N SER A 15 3.30 10.02 3.26
CA SER A 15 4.29 10.20 2.20
C SER A 15 3.64 10.83 0.95
N ARG A 16 2.49 10.30 0.54
CA ARG A 16 1.73 10.82 -0.61
C ARG A 16 1.26 12.26 -0.41
N HIS A 17 0.83 12.62 0.80
CA HIS A 17 0.49 14.02 1.10
C HIS A 17 1.72 14.94 1.00
N LEU A 18 2.87 14.52 1.51
CA LEU A 18 4.11 15.28 1.39
C LEU A 18 4.52 15.48 -0.08
N GLU A 19 4.40 14.44 -0.91
CA GLU A 19 4.60 14.52 -2.36
C GLU A 19 3.63 15.50 -3.03
N TYR A 20 2.33 15.42 -2.68
CA TYR A 20 1.30 16.32 -3.22
C TYR A 20 1.60 17.79 -2.92
N PHE A 21 2.07 18.09 -1.71
CA PHE A 21 2.47 19.44 -1.30
C PHE A 21 3.90 19.82 -1.74
N ARG A 22 4.58 18.96 -2.52
CA ARG A 22 5.94 19.16 -3.04
C ARG A 22 6.98 19.45 -1.95
N VAL A 23 6.81 18.81 -0.79
CA VAL A 23 7.81 18.87 0.28
C VAL A 23 9.05 18.13 -0.20
N SER A 24 10.14 18.86 -0.44
CA SER A 24 11.33 18.36 -1.15
C SER A 24 12.23 17.41 -0.35
N GLN A 25 11.87 17.07 0.89
CA GLN A 25 12.61 16.12 1.72
C GLN A 25 11.67 15.04 2.23
N PRO A 26 11.77 13.79 1.73
CA PRO A 26 11.16 12.67 2.43
C PRO A 26 11.87 12.53 3.78
N THR A 27 11.10 12.54 4.87
CA THR A 27 11.62 12.22 6.20
C THR A 27 12.22 10.82 6.15
N LEU A 28 13.40 10.63 6.76
CA LEU A 28 14.06 9.31 6.88
C LEU A 28 13.09 8.24 7.42
N ASP A 29 12.17 8.65 8.29
CA ASP A 29 11.12 7.79 8.83
C ASP A 29 10.20 7.19 7.77
N LEU A 30 10.02 7.82 6.60
CA LEU A 30 9.15 7.33 5.51
C LEU A 30 9.92 6.60 4.40
N ALA A 31 11.26 6.58 4.45
CA ALA A 31 12.08 5.92 3.43
C ALA A 31 11.81 4.42 3.32
N HIS A 32 11.30 3.80 4.39
CA HIS A 32 10.93 2.39 4.42
C HIS A 32 9.75 2.05 3.49
N ILE A 33 8.88 3.01 3.17
CA ILE A 33 7.72 2.83 2.29
C ILE A 33 8.17 2.54 0.85
N HIS A 34 9.23 3.19 0.40
CA HIS A 34 9.75 3.03 -0.97
C HIS A 34 10.71 1.85 -1.10
N THR A 35 11.46 1.51 -0.04
CA THR A 35 12.47 0.45 -0.06
C THR A 35 11.89 -0.96 0.10
N ARG A 36 10.65 -1.07 0.59
CA ARG A 36 9.96 -2.36 0.86
C ARG A 36 8.54 -2.41 0.30
N ALA A 37 8.37 -1.85 -0.90
CA ALA A 37 7.07 -1.76 -1.55
C ALA A 37 6.44 -3.14 -1.83
N ASP A 38 7.27 -4.15 -2.05
CA ASP A 38 6.91 -5.55 -2.22
C ASP A 38 6.31 -6.17 -0.95
N ASP A 39 6.99 -6.02 0.18
CA ASP A 39 6.51 -6.47 1.48
C ASP A 39 5.19 -5.77 1.85
N TYR A 40 5.04 -4.50 1.46
CA TYR A 40 3.81 -3.74 1.65
C TYR A 40 2.65 -4.32 0.83
N TYR A 41 2.86 -4.59 -0.47
CA TYR A 41 1.86 -5.24 -1.32
C TYR A 41 1.41 -6.61 -0.78
N VAL A 42 2.38 -7.49 -0.47
CA VAL A 42 2.08 -8.82 0.07
C VAL A 42 1.29 -8.73 1.38
N SER A 43 1.61 -7.75 2.22
CA SER A 43 0.88 -7.53 3.48
C SER A 43 -0.56 -7.03 3.26
N LEU A 44 -0.79 -6.14 2.29
CA LEU A 44 -2.13 -5.66 1.93
C LEU A 44 -3.01 -6.80 1.40
N VAL A 45 -2.48 -7.60 0.46
CA VAL A 45 -3.19 -8.74 -0.12
C VAL A 45 -3.44 -9.82 0.94
N GLY A 46 -2.45 -10.11 1.80
CA GLY A 46 -2.63 -11.05 2.90
C GLY A 46 -3.74 -10.64 3.86
N GLU A 47 -3.76 -9.36 4.27
CA GLU A 47 -4.81 -8.82 5.14
C GLU A 47 -6.19 -8.81 4.44
N LEU A 48 -6.26 -8.56 3.13
CA LEU A 48 -7.49 -8.68 2.35
C LEU A 48 -8.07 -10.11 2.45
N PHE A 49 -7.27 -11.13 2.12
CA PHE A 49 -7.71 -12.52 2.16
C PHE A 49 -8.04 -13.01 3.57
N ASP A 50 -7.31 -12.54 4.59
CA ASP A 50 -7.62 -12.88 5.97
C ASP A 50 -8.96 -12.28 6.43
N ASN A 51 -9.26 -11.03 6.07
CA ASN A 51 -10.57 -10.43 6.37
C ASN A 51 -11.70 -11.11 5.59
N MET A 52 -11.47 -11.55 4.34
CA MET A 52 -12.46 -12.32 3.57
C MET A 52 -12.73 -13.68 4.23
N ARG A 53 -11.69 -14.37 4.71
CA ARG A 53 -11.82 -15.70 5.33
C ARG A 53 -12.56 -15.65 6.65
N GLN A 54 -12.32 -14.61 7.44
CA GLN A 54 -12.83 -14.54 8.81
C GLN A 54 -14.19 -13.82 8.92
N GLU A 55 -14.71 -13.25 7.83
CA GLU A 55 -15.90 -12.37 7.83
C GLU A 55 -15.81 -11.20 8.84
N ASN A 56 -14.58 -10.85 9.24
CA ASN A 56 -14.29 -9.96 10.37
C ASN A 56 -14.07 -8.50 9.97
N GLY A 57 -14.17 -8.17 8.68
CA GLY A 57 -13.96 -6.81 8.21
C GLY A 57 -15.19 -5.93 8.45
N ASP A 58 -15.07 -4.94 9.33
CA ASP A 58 -16.02 -3.83 9.37
C ASP A 58 -15.89 -2.94 8.13
N ALA A 59 -16.91 -2.12 7.84
CA ALA A 59 -16.91 -1.26 6.66
C ALA A 59 -15.68 -0.31 6.62
N GLY A 60 -15.18 0.11 7.79
CA GLY A 60 -13.99 0.95 7.89
C GLY A 60 -12.70 0.23 7.49
N THR A 61 -12.54 -1.03 7.89
CA THR A 61 -11.38 -1.86 7.52
C THR A 61 -11.35 -2.11 6.02
N TRP A 62 -12.50 -2.45 5.42
CA TRP A 62 -12.60 -2.62 3.96
C TRP A 62 -12.27 -1.34 3.20
N ALA A 63 -12.80 -0.20 3.63
CA ALA A 63 -12.51 1.08 3.00
C ALA A 63 -11.02 1.45 3.09
N ARG A 64 -10.37 1.19 4.24
CA ARG A 64 -8.93 1.44 4.40
C ARG A 64 -8.08 0.52 3.52
N LEU A 65 -8.41 -0.77 3.44
CA LEU A 65 -7.69 -1.71 2.57
C LEU A 65 -7.85 -1.37 1.09
N GLY A 66 -9.08 -1.09 0.65
CA GLY A 66 -9.35 -0.70 -0.74
C GLY A 66 -8.62 0.58 -1.13
N ASN A 67 -8.67 1.61 -0.27
CA ASN A 67 -7.92 2.84 -0.50
C ASN A 67 -6.41 2.59 -0.58
N ALA A 68 -5.84 1.78 0.33
CA ALA A 68 -4.43 1.46 0.32
C ALA A 68 -4.00 0.69 -0.95
N LEU A 69 -4.80 -0.28 -1.39
CA LEU A 69 -4.58 -1.03 -2.64
C LEU A 69 -4.67 -0.12 -3.87
N TRP A 70 -5.70 0.72 -3.95
CA TRP A 70 -5.86 1.69 -5.04
C TRP A 70 -4.69 2.68 -5.09
N GLN A 71 -4.25 3.18 -3.94
CA GLN A 71 -3.11 4.09 -3.86
C GLN A 71 -1.81 3.40 -4.26
N PHE A 72 -1.62 2.14 -3.86
CA PHE A 72 -0.46 1.35 -4.27
C PHE A 72 -0.44 1.15 -5.78
N ALA A 73 -1.57 0.77 -6.38
CA ALA A 73 -1.69 0.52 -7.82
C ALA A 73 -1.56 1.81 -8.67
N THR A 74 -2.00 2.95 -8.14
CA THR A 74 -1.89 4.27 -8.81
C THR A 74 -0.64 5.05 -8.42
N GLY A 75 0.23 4.47 -7.61
CA GLY A 75 1.47 5.07 -7.11
C GLY A 75 2.53 5.27 -8.20
N SER A 76 3.59 6.00 -7.83
CA SER A 76 4.67 6.48 -8.68
C SER A 76 5.26 5.42 -9.61
N THR A 77 5.68 5.85 -10.82
CA THR A 77 6.26 5.02 -11.90
C THR A 77 7.45 4.15 -11.47
N GLU A 78 8.10 4.51 -10.38
CA GLU A 78 9.24 3.80 -9.79
C GLU A 78 8.79 2.56 -9.00
N THR A 79 7.65 2.63 -8.31
CA THR A 79 6.97 1.47 -7.71
C THR A 79 6.55 0.48 -8.80
N THR A 80 6.00 1.01 -9.89
CA THR A 80 5.58 0.26 -11.10
C THR A 80 6.74 -0.53 -11.72
N ARG A 81 7.91 0.10 -11.86
CA ARG A 81 9.13 -0.53 -12.38
C ARG A 81 9.72 -1.56 -11.41
N SER A 82 9.63 -1.32 -10.10
CA SER A 82 10.06 -2.27 -9.07
C SER A 82 9.23 -3.56 -9.10
N LEU A 83 7.91 -3.44 -9.31
CA LEU A 83 6.95 -4.55 -9.38
C LEU A 83 7.19 -5.48 -10.58
N GLU A 84 7.41 -4.92 -11.77
CA GLU A 84 7.78 -5.70 -12.96
C GLU A 84 9.06 -6.52 -12.75
N GLY A 85 10.01 -5.96 -11.98
CA GLY A 85 11.28 -6.62 -11.65
C GLY A 85 11.15 -7.84 -10.74
N ILE A 86 10.04 -7.98 -10.02
CA ILE A 86 9.76 -9.09 -9.08
C ILE A 86 8.58 -9.97 -9.53
N GLY A 87 8.05 -9.76 -10.74
CA GLY A 87 7.01 -10.59 -11.33
C GLY A 87 5.58 -10.28 -10.85
N VAL A 88 5.35 -9.12 -10.24
CA VAL A 88 3.99 -8.64 -9.92
C VAL A 88 3.51 -7.77 -11.08
N ALA A 89 2.48 -8.25 -11.79
CA ALA A 89 1.89 -7.54 -12.90
C ALA A 89 0.93 -6.45 -12.37
N ILE A 90 1.03 -5.23 -12.90
CA ILE A 90 0.25 -4.07 -12.38
C ILE A 90 -1.25 -4.25 -12.62
N ASP A 91 -1.61 -4.91 -13.71
CA ASP A 91 -2.96 -5.35 -14.04
C ASP A 91 -3.53 -6.32 -12.99
N GLU A 92 -2.70 -7.17 -12.39
CA GLU A 92 -3.11 -8.04 -11.27
C GLU A 92 -3.34 -7.24 -9.99
N ALA A 93 -2.49 -6.25 -9.68
CA ALA A 93 -2.71 -5.36 -8.53
C ALA A 93 -3.99 -4.53 -8.67
N LEU A 94 -4.33 -4.08 -9.88
CA LEU A 94 -5.56 -3.35 -10.19
C LEU A 94 -6.82 -4.21 -10.08
N LEU A 95 -6.73 -5.54 -10.23
CA LEU A 95 -7.88 -6.44 -10.10
C LEU A 95 -8.52 -6.40 -8.70
N PHE A 96 -7.72 -6.05 -7.68
CA PHE A 96 -8.13 -6.06 -6.28
C PHE A 96 -8.45 -4.65 -5.72
N ALA A 97 -8.34 -3.61 -6.56
CA ALA A 97 -8.57 -2.21 -6.18
C ALA A 97 -10.04 -1.77 -6.36
#